data_AF-A0A519VMB8-F1
#
_entry.id   AF-A0A519VMB8-F1
#
_cell.length_a   1.000
_cell.length_b   1.000
_cell.length_c   1.000
_cell.angle_alpha   90.00
_cell.angle_beta   90.00
_cell.angle_gamma   90.00
#
_symmetry.space_group_name_H-M   'P 1'
#
loop_
_entity.id
_entity.type
_entity.pdbx_description
1 polymer ?
#
loop_
_entity_poly.entity_id
_entity_poly.type
_entity_poly.pdbx_seq_one_letter_code
_entity_poly.pdbx_strand_id
1 'polypeptide(L)'
;MKYTLSILILLLPALISAQTNYKSGYIVTNSGDTISGLINYKERVSNANTVSMKTGSSVKPKEYGVNEIIAYGITGIESYEQHLVTISQHTIDPANLSIGIDSSYRTDKVFLKVIQKGGKVNLFSYRDNIKPRFYIQDSAPNSCK
;
A
#
# COMPACT_ATOMS: atom_id res chain seq x y z
N MET A 1 30.13 -27.84 -33.18
CA MET A 1 28.78 -27.28 -33.45
C MET A 1 27.64 -27.97 -32.67
N LYS A 2 27.90 -28.83 -31.67
CA LYS A 2 26.82 -29.53 -30.93
C LYS A 2 26.33 -28.78 -29.66
N TYR A 3 27.17 -27.95 -29.06
CA TYR A 3 26.86 -27.25 -27.79
C TYR A 3 26.44 -25.79 -27.96
N THR A 4 26.58 -25.24 -29.18
CA THR A 4 26.22 -23.85 -29.49
C THR A 4 24.72 -23.59 -29.33
N LEU A 5 23.87 -24.57 -29.65
CA LEU A 5 22.42 -24.46 -29.46
C LEU A 5 22.03 -24.52 -27.97
N SER A 6 22.74 -25.34 -27.18
CA SER A 6 22.52 -25.46 -25.73
C SER A 6 22.91 -24.19 -24.97
N ILE A 7 23.98 -23.51 -25.38
CA ILE A 7 24.41 -22.22 -24.79
C ILE A 7 23.39 -21.11 -25.10
N LEU A 8 22.81 -21.12 -26.30
CA LEU A 8 21.80 -20.12 -26.70
C LEU A 8 20.50 -20.26 -25.88
N ILE A 9 20.09 -21.48 -25.56
CA ILE A 9 18.91 -21.75 -24.73
C ILE A 9 19.12 -21.29 -23.28
N LEU A 10 20.35 -21.33 -22.77
CA LEU A 10 20.68 -20.93 -21.40
C LEU A 10 20.68 -19.40 -21.20
N LEU A 11 20.77 -18.61 -22.28
CA LEU A 11 20.79 -17.14 -22.23
C LEU A 11 19.39 -16.50 -22.34
N LEU A 12 18.37 -17.26 -22.74
CA LEU A 12 16.98 -16.79 -22.85
C LEU A 12 16.36 -16.21 -21.55
N PRO A 13 16.60 -16.76 -20.33
CA PRO A 13 16.00 -16.21 -19.12
C PRO A 13 16.55 -14.84 -18.70
N ALA A 14 17.69 -14.38 -19.27
CA ALA A 14 18.26 -13.06 -18.98
C ALA A 14 17.42 -11.89 -19.55
N LEU A 15 16.46 -12.18 -20.44
CA LEU A 15 15.55 -11.19 -21.03
C LEU A 15 14.21 -11.07 -20.27
N ILE A 16 14.00 -11.85 -19.22
CA ILE A 16 12.75 -11.82 -18.45
C ILE A 16 12.74 -10.54 -17.60
N SER A 17 12.06 -9.51 -18.11
CA SER A 17 11.75 -8.32 -17.32
C SER A 17 10.80 -8.69 -16.18
N ALA A 18 11.16 -8.32 -14.95
CA ALA A 18 10.31 -8.48 -13.77
C ALA A 18 8.91 -7.90 -14.05
N GLN A 19 7.91 -8.77 -14.04
CA GLN A 19 6.56 -8.49 -14.53
C GLN A 19 5.95 -7.26 -13.84
N THR A 20 5.78 -6.17 -14.59
CA THR A 20 5.02 -5.00 -14.12
C THR A 20 3.53 -5.22 -14.38
N ASN A 21 2.69 -5.02 -13.38
CA ASN A 21 1.24 -5.24 -13.47
C ASN A 21 0.50 -3.91 -13.34
N TYR A 22 0.49 -3.13 -14.43
CA TYR A 22 -0.16 -1.83 -14.45
C TYR A 22 -1.68 -1.96 -14.55
N LYS A 23 -2.40 -1.35 -13.60
CA LYS A 23 -3.86 -1.28 -13.54
C LYS A 23 -4.31 0.17 -13.48
N SER A 24 -5.49 0.45 -14.04
CA SER A 24 -6.10 1.78 -13.91
C SER A 24 -6.30 2.14 -12.45
N GLY A 25 -5.94 3.36 -12.09
CA GLY A 25 -6.04 3.85 -10.72
C GLY A 25 -5.86 5.36 -10.65
N TYR A 26 -5.78 5.84 -9.43
CA TYR A 26 -5.66 7.27 -9.14
C TYR A 26 -4.84 7.51 -7.88
N ILE A 27 -4.32 8.73 -7.77
CA ILE A 27 -3.79 9.31 -6.53
C ILE A 27 -4.56 10.59 -6.22
N VAL A 28 -4.61 10.96 -4.95
CA VAL A 28 -5.12 12.25 -4.50
C VAL A 28 -3.97 13.01 -3.85
N THR A 29 -3.64 14.18 -4.38
CA THR A 29 -2.54 15.01 -3.89
C THR A 29 -2.87 15.64 -2.55
N ASN A 30 -1.86 16.21 -1.89
CA ASN A 30 -2.06 17.04 -0.69
C ASN A 30 -2.95 18.28 -0.93
N SER A 31 -3.09 18.76 -2.17
CA SER A 31 -4.03 19.83 -2.55
C SER A 31 -5.48 19.34 -2.73
N GLY A 32 -5.72 18.02 -2.71
CA GLY A 32 -7.03 17.42 -2.95
C GLY A 32 -7.30 17.09 -4.42
N ASP A 33 -6.35 17.36 -5.32
CA ASP A 33 -6.50 17.07 -6.75
C ASP A 33 -6.39 15.56 -7.00
N THR A 34 -7.31 15.02 -7.80
CA THR A 34 -7.27 13.61 -8.20
C THR A 34 -6.57 13.48 -9.55
N ILE A 35 -5.49 12.71 -9.58
CA ILE A 35 -4.73 12.42 -10.80
C ILE A 35 -4.96 10.96 -11.16
N SER A 36 -5.46 10.71 -12.36
CA SER A 36 -5.68 9.36 -12.90
C SER A 36 -4.46 8.85 -13.68
N GLY A 37 -4.30 7.53 -13.74
CA GLY A 37 -3.25 6.88 -14.51
C GLY A 37 -3.14 5.40 -14.21
N LEU A 38 -1.93 4.85 -14.37
CA LEU A 38 -1.66 3.42 -14.26
C LEU A 38 -0.78 3.13 -13.04
N ILE A 39 -1.33 2.44 -12.06
CA ILE A 39 -0.60 2.01 -10.85
C ILE A 39 0.01 0.64 -11.08
N ASN A 40 1.29 0.47 -10.73
CA ASN A 40 1.93 -0.84 -10.71
C ASN A 40 1.41 -1.64 -9.51
N TYR A 41 0.34 -2.40 -9.75
CA TYR A 41 -0.33 -3.20 -8.74
C TYR A 41 0.54 -4.40 -8.36
N LYS A 42 0.84 -4.52 -7.06
CA LYS A 42 1.49 -5.70 -6.49
C LYS A 42 0.58 -6.20 -5.39
N GLU A 43 0.11 -7.42 -5.51
CA GLU A 43 -0.63 -8.07 -4.44
C GLU A 43 0.32 -8.25 -3.25
N ARG A 44 0.01 -7.57 -2.15
CA ARG A 44 0.84 -7.55 -0.95
C ARG A 44 -0.01 -7.90 0.26
N VAL A 45 0.60 -8.64 1.17
CA VAL A 45 -0.01 -8.96 2.46
C VAL A 45 0.06 -7.76 3.40
N SER A 46 1.10 -6.92 3.29
CA SER A 46 1.29 -5.70 4.09
C SER A 46 0.96 -4.44 3.28
N ASN A 47 0.52 -3.39 3.99
CA ASN A 47 0.29 -2.08 3.40
C ASN A 47 1.61 -1.51 2.88
N ALA A 48 1.58 -0.92 1.69
CA ALA A 48 2.75 -0.27 1.11
C ALA A 48 2.88 1.16 1.64
N ASN A 49 4.11 1.63 1.82
CA ASN A 49 4.40 3.03 2.17
C ASN A 49 4.55 3.93 0.94
N THR A 50 4.66 3.31 -0.25
CA THR A 50 4.78 4.00 -1.54
C THR A 50 3.91 3.32 -2.58
N VAL A 51 3.43 4.11 -3.55
CA VAL A 51 2.71 3.66 -4.73
C VAL A 51 3.43 4.13 -5.99
N SER A 52 3.60 3.24 -6.95
CA SER A 52 4.29 3.52 -8.22
C SER A 52 3.26 3.70 -9.32
N MET A 53 3.27 4.87 -9.98
CA MET A 53 2.24 5.27 -10.93
C MET A 53 2.84 5.90 -12.19
N LYS A 54 2.25 5.59 -13.36
CA LYS A 54 2.48 6.29 -14.63
C LYS A 54 1.30 7.20 -14.94
N THR A 55 1.58 8.44 -15.31
CA THR A 55 0.60 9.44 -15.71
C THR A 55 0.81 9.83 -17.17
N GLY A 56 -0.29 9.96 -17.93
CA GLY A 56 -0.24 10.33 -19.36
C GLY A 56 0.63 9.37 -20.19
N SER A 57 1.46 9.94 -21.06
CA SER A 57 2.37 9.19 -21.95
C SER A 57 3.73 8.85 -21.31
N SER A 58 3.88 9.01 -19.99
CA SER A 58 5.18 8.77 -19.33
C SER A 58 5.59 7.30 -19.41
N VAL A 59 6.78 7.05 -19.97
CA VAL A 59 7.39 5.72 -20.01
C VAL A 59 7.86 5.28 -18.62
N LYS A 60 8.32 6.22 -17.79
CA LYS A 60 8.86 5.95 -16.45
C LYS A 60 7.79 6.16 -15.37
N PRO A 61 7.60 5.20 -14.46
CA PRO A 61 6.73 5.39 -13.31
C PRO A 61 7.35 6.37 -12.31
N LYS A 62 6.52 7.16 -11.64
CA LYS A 62 6.87 7.96 -10.47
C LYS A 62 6.39 7.25 -9.21
N GLU A 63 7.23 7.21 -8.18
CA GLU A 63 6.79 6.76 -6.85
C GLU A 63 6.23 7.93 -6.06
N TYR A 64 5.17 7.66 -5.31
CA TYR A 64 4.53 8.58 -4.38
C TYR A 64 4.50 7.95 -3.00
N GLY A 65 5.11 8.61 -2.03
CA GLY A 65 5.10 8.21 -0.64
C GLY A 65 3.94 8.82 0.16
N VAL A 66 3.81 8.34 1.39
CA VAL A 66 2.79 8.80 2.35
C VAL A 66 2.83 10.30 2.67
N ASN A 67 3.95 10.97 2.43
CA ASN A 67 4.07 12.41 2.62
C ASN A 67 3.68 13.24 1.40
N GLU A 68 3.53 12.62 0.23
CA GLU A 68 3.29 13.31 -1.04
C GLU A 68 1.82 13.29 -1.47
N ILE A 69 1.06 12.29 -1.04
CA ILE A 69 -0.34 12.07 -1.43
C ILE A 69 -1.18 11.67 -0.20
N ILE A 70 -2.46 12.01 -0.23
CA ILE A 70 -3.40 11.70 0.86
C ILE A 70 -4.22 10.44 0.61
N ALA A 71 -4.31 9.97 -0.64
CA ALA A 71 -4.99 8.73 -0.98
C ALA A 71 -4.50 8.18 -2.31
N TYR A 72 -4.68 6.88 -2.52
CA TYR A 72 -4.57 6.26 -3.83
C TYR A 72 -5.53 5.07 -3.95
N GLY A 73 -5.84 4.68 -5.17
CA GLY A 73 -6.70 3.53 -5.41
C GLY A 73 -6.46 2.88 -6.75
N ILE A 74 -6.61 1.57 -6.77
CA ILE A 74 -6.68 0.77 -7.99
C ILE A 74 -8.16 0.53 -8.27
N THR A 75 -8.62 1.06 -9.42
CA THR A 75 -10.04 1.11 -9.75
C THR A 75 -10.67 -0.28 -9.74
N GLY A 76 -11.72 -0.45 -8.92
CA GLY A 76 -12.45 -1.70 -8.78
C GLY A 76 -11.74 -2.80 -7.99
N ILE A 77 -10.57 -2.53 -7.39
CA ILE A 77 -9.81 -3.52 -6.62
C ILE A 77 -9.69 -3.09 -5.16
N GLU A 78 -8.98 -2.00 -4.90
CA GLU A 78 -8.72 -1.53 -3.53
C GLU A 78 -8.34 -0.05 -3.49
N SER A 79 -8.58 0.59 -2.36
CA SER A 79 -8.23 1.98 -2.11
C SER A 79 -7.59 2.15 -0.75
N TYR A 80 -6.78 3.19 -0.62
CA TYR A 80 -5.97 3.48 0.54
C TYR A 80 -6.02 4.98 0.84
N GLU A 81 -6.03 5.30 2.13
CA GLU A 81 -6.04 6.67 2.62
C GLU A 81 -4.93 6.88 3.65
N GLN A 82 -4.30 8.04 3.57
CA GLN A 82 -3.27 8.47 4.48
C GLN A 82 -3.89 8.91 5.79
N HIS A 83 -3.49 8.31 6.90
CA HIS A 83 -3.91 8.72 8.24
C HIS A 83 -2.73 8.74 9.21
N LEU A 84 -2.77 9.67 10.16
CA LEU A 84 -1.88 9.68 11.31
C LEU A 84 -2.52 8.81 12.40
N VAL A 85 -1.93 7.66 12.70
CA VAL A 85 -2.49 6.70 13.66
C VAL A 85 -1.47 6.20 14.65
N THR A 86 -1.96 5.72 15.80
CA THR A 86 -1.15 5.03 16.79
C THR A 86 -1.12 3.53 16.49
N ILE A 87 0.09 2.98 16.32
CA ILE A 87 0.37 1.62 15.89
C ILE A 87 1.02 0.88 17.06
N SER A 88 0.32 -0.10 17.63
CA SER A 88 0.85 -0.97 18.69
C SER A 88 2.01 -1.84 18.19
N GLN A 89 3.11 -1.95 18.94
CA GLN A 89 4.31 -2.67 18.48
C GLN A 89 4.46 -4.09 19.04
N HIS A 90 3.58 -4.51 19.96
CA HIS A 90 3.60 -5.88 20.48
C HIS A 90 3.48 -6.93 19.38
N THR A 91 4.29 -7.97 19.48
CA THR A 91 4.24 -9.12 18.57
C THR A 91 3.08 -10.05 18.91
N ILE A 92 2.63 -10.81 17.92
CA ILE A 92 1.67 -11.92 18.07
C ILE A 92 2.32 -13.27 17.77
N ASP A 93 3.62 -13.29 17.50
CA ASP A 93 4.40 -14.50 17.27
C ASP A 93 4.65 -15.22 18.62
N PRO A 94 4.11 -16.43 18.83
CA PRO A 94 4.30 -17.19 20.06
C PRO A 94 5.77 -17.42 20.42
N ALA A 95 6.67 -17.49 19.44
CA ALA A 95 8.10 -17.70 19.67
C ALA A 95 8.81 -16.45 20.23
N ASN A 96 8.21 -15.27 20.07
CA ASN A 96 8.84 -13.98 20.39
C ASN A 96 8.02 -13.15 21.40
N LEU A 97 7.12 -13.77 22.16
CA LEU A 97 6.33 -13.05 23.16
C LEU A 97 7.20 -12.49 24.28
N SER A 98 6.90 -11.26 24.70
CA SER A 98 7.52 -10.64 25.86
C SER A 98 7.01 -11.27 27.16
N ILE A 99 7.83 -11.19 28.21
CA ILE A 99 7.39 -11.50 29.57
C ILE A 99 6.63 -10.28 30.09
N GLY A 100 5.32 -10.43 30.30
CA GLY A 100 4.45 -9.34 30.78
C GLY A 100 3.74 -8.57 29.65
N ILE A 101 3.01 -7.52 30.03
CA ILE A 101 2.20 -6.71 29.08
C ILE A 101 3.12 -5.77 28.28
N ASP A 102 3.16 -5.93 26.96
CA ASP A 102 3.79 -4.97 26.06
C ASP A 102 2.81 -3.86 25.66
N SER A 103 3.02 -2.67 26.22
CA SER A 103 2.26 -1.45 25.92
C SER A 103 3.03 -0.48 25.03
N SER A 104 3.94 -0.97 24.17
CA SER A 104 4.66 -0.14 23.23
C SER A 104 3.80 0.27 22.03
N TYR A 105 3.88 1.55 21.66
CA TYR A 105 3.18 2.14 20.53
C TYR A 105 4.09 3.13 19.81
N ARG A 106 3.84 3.34 18.52
CA ARG A 106 4.37 4.49 17.77
C ARG A 106 3.22 5.25 17.14
N THR A 107 3.38 6.54 16.91
CA THR A 107 2.45 7.31 16.08
C THR A 107 3.13 7.59 14.75
N ASP A 108 2.48 7.25 13.65
CA ASP A 108 3.06 7.42 12.32
C ASP A 108 1.97 7.69 11.27
N LYS A 109 2.39 8.31 10.18
CA LYS A 109 1.55 8.55 9.02
C LYS A 109 1.66 7.36 8.06
N VAL A 110 0.55 6.70 7.80
CA VAL A 110 0.51 5.47 6.99
C VAL A 110 -0.65 5.46 6.02
N PHE A 111 -0.54 4.66 4.95
CA PHE A 111 -1.67 4.33 4.08
C PHE A 111 -2.49 3.19 4.69
N LEU A 112 -3.68 3.51 5.17
CA LEU A 112 -4.67 2.55 5.62
C LEU A 112 -5.48 2.05 4.43
N LYS A 113 -5.71 0.74 4.34
CA LYS A 113 -6.61 0.17 3.34
C LYS A 113 -8.05 0.47 3.75
N VAL A 114 -8.83 1.02 2.84
CA VAL A 114 -10.26 1.26 3.05
C VAL A 114 -10.98 -0.08 2.94
N ILE A 115 -11.60 -0.53 4.02
CA ILE A 115 -12.42 -1.75 4.04
C ILE A 115 -13.86 -1.41 3.69
N GLN A 116 -14.40 -0.38 4.34
CA GLN A 116 -15.77 0.08 4.10
C GLN A 116 -15.88 1.57 4.41
N LYS A 117 -16.53 2.31 3.51
CA LYS A 117 -17.03 3.66 3.78
C LYS A 117 -18.51 3.57 4.11
N GLY A 118 -18.91 4.14 5.24
CA GLY A 118 -20.29 4.14 5.70
C GLY A 118 -20.78 5.56 6.00
N GLY A 119 -22.09 5.75 6.04
CA GLY A 119 -22.68 7.06 6.31
C GLY A 119 -22.41 7.60 7.72
N LYS A 120 -22.09 6.72 8.67
CA LYS A 120 -21.75 7.09 10.06
C LYS A 120 -20.31 6.79 10.43
N VAL A 121 -19.76 5.72 9.89
CA VAL A 121 -18.47 5.17 10.29
C VAL A 121 -17.72 4.65 9.06
N ASN A 122 -16.42 4.87 9.05
CA ASN A 122 -15.47 4.29 8.10
C ASN A 122 -14.61 3.25 8.80
N LEU A 123 -14.40 2.11 8.14
CA LEU A 123 -13.55 1.02 8.61
C LEU A 123 -12.32 0.91 7.73
N PHE A 124 -11.16 0.84 8.38
CA PHE A 124 -9.87 0.71 7.74
C PHE A 124 -9.07 -0.45 8.32
N SER A 125 -8.13 -0.98 7.52
CA SER A 125 -7.15 -1.96 7.97
C SER A 125 -5.72 -1.52 7.67
N TYR A 126 -4.81 -1.88 8.57
CA TYR A 126 -3.38 -1.71 8.40
C TYR A 126 -2.66 -2.98 8.78
N ARG A 127 -1.80 -3.47 7.90
CA ARG A 127 -0.95 -4.63 8.18
C ARG A 127 0.49 -4.28 7.90
N ASP A 128 1.31 -4.43 8.91
CA ASP A 128 2.77 -4.42 8.80
C ASP A 128 3.31 -5.86 8.96
N ASN A 129 4.61 -5.99 9.16
CA ASN A 129 5.28 -7.27 9.43
C ASN A 129 4.99 -7.84 10.83
N ILE A 130 4.31 -7.09 11.70
CA ILE A 130 4.02 -7.51 13.08
C ILE A 130 2.63 -8.17 13.12
N LYS A 131 1.59 -7.43 12.72
CA LYS A 131 0.20 -7.90 12.79
C LYS A 131 -0.77 -7.03 11.97
N PRO A 132 -1.96 -7.55 11.62
CA PRO A 132 -3.07 -6.71 11.19
C PRO A 132 -3.64 -5.87 12.35
N ARG A 133 -4.09 -4.66 12.04
CA ARG A 133 -4.78 -3.73 12.95
C ARG A 133 -5.95 -3.10 12.18
N PHE A 134 -7.02 -2.76 12.89
CA PHE A 134 -8.20 -2.11 12.32
C PHE A 134 -8.42 -0.76 12.99
N TYR A 135 -8.87 0.21 12.20
CA TYR A 135 -9.18 1.56 12.68
C TYR A 135 -10.59 1.93 12.26
N ILE A 136 -11.23 2.69 13.14
CA ILE A 136 -12.58 3.21 12.98
C ILE A 136 -12.48 4.73 13.00
N GLN A 137 -13.16 5.37 12.06
CA GLN A 137 -13.31 6.83 12.02
C GLN A 137 -14.78 7.17 11.88
N ASP A 138 -15.27 8.09 12.71
CA ASP A 138 -16.61 8.65 12.52
C ASP A 138 -16.67 9.45 11.22
N SER A 139 -17.69 9.19 10.40
CA SER A 139 -17.95 9.88 9.13
C SER A 139 -18.68 11.22 9.33
N ALA A 140 -19.11 11.53 10.56
CA ALA A 140 -19.85 12.74 10.86
C ALA A 140 -18.93 13.98 10.82
N PRO A 141 -19.40 15.12 10.31
CA PRO A 141 -18.66 16.38 10.42
C PRO A 141 -18.61 16.78 11.89
N ASN A 142 -17.44 16.59 12.52
CA ASN A 142 -17.02 17.13 13.82
C ASN A 142 -18.16 17.63 14.72
N SER A 143 -18.79 16.73 15.47
CA SER A 143 -19.62 17.09 16.62
C SER A 143 -19.08 16.46 17.89
N CYS A 144 -17.81 16.68 18.19
CA CYS A 144 -17.31 16.55 19.56
C CYS A 144 -16.78 17.93 19.97
N LYS A 145 -17.64 18.65 20.68
CA LYS A 145 -17.27 19.70 21.63
C LYS A 145 -16.62 19.06 22.85
#